data_AF-A0A5C8M3Z4-F1
#
_entry.id   AF-A0A5C8M3Z4-F1
#
_cell.length_a   1.000
_cell.length_b   1.000
_cell.length_c   1.000
_cell.angle_alpha   90.00
_cell.angle_beta   90.00
_cell.angle_gamma   90.00
#
_symmetry.space_group_name_H-M   'P 1'
#
loop_
_entity.id
_entity.type
_entity.pdbx_description
1 polymer ?
#
loop_
_entity_poly.entity_id
_entity_poly.type
_entity_poly.pdbx_seq_one_letter_code
_entity_poly.pdbx_strand_id
1 'polypeptide(L)'
;MLKRKLALGVICGFTLSGLVACGGGGGSSEPASQGNSTTPAPAPIPTPEPSATNTVKFSAGTYVRENQGTISEAVVVDDTMYYVSFETDGTMWSRVDKVKDYVVADKIVDAPAVYQLADQTMVNSGQFDATLTINSDKVISSMTGLALSMGNSFFLNGNRFNPVENITDLSKLNGQWISSDFRSVQIDGNTTFSAVDANNCQISGILSAKSNGVFAATLTYSSCDKAGSYEGVLWSYNFNDVTYLKWFGLDNGNKAVSASLDTVASEQEQLALSGKLNTAFYANTTGKILFTKSNKVYYSGGNNGGKYFFEYQTPADVTTLNAAGQGITWPVKTAVKASLKLMVPKLTGQAVEGEITYDTDLSESFFNLQPVPKQSLLSSVTGNWGELSIADNGSLSGKLLDCTVVSGTVSGYENSIADIALELTSCDGAGSYSGVVTAQDLEKDRLMLFVHLNNNTDVSVGIISGGLDRTN
;
A
#
# COMPACT_ATOMS: atom_id res chain seq x y z
N MET A 1 -8.57 -14.13 38.10
CA MET A 1 -8.37 -13.61 39.47
C MET A 1 -6.88 -13.59 39.78
N LEU A 2 -6.32 -12.47 40.30
CA LEU A 2 -4.96 -12.34 40.90
C LEU A 2 -3.77 -12.71 39.95
N LYS A 3 -2.47 -12.46 40.25
CA LYS A 3 -1.67 -11.32 40.82
C LYS A 3 -0.22 -11.61 40.36
N ARG A 4 0.52 -10.74 39.64
CA ARG A 4 1.21 -9.47 40.01
C ARG A 4 2.50 -9.66 40.85
N LYS A 5 3.59 -8.97 40.44
CA LYS A 5 4.98 -8.86 41.01
C LYS A 5 5.93 -9.99 40.56
N LEU A 6 7.28 -9.85 40.56
CA LEU A 6 8.26 -8.78 40.94
C LEU A 6 9.25 -8.60 39.73
N ALA A 7 10.35 -7.83 39.64
CA ALA A 7 11.17 -6.92 40.48
C ALA A 7 11.86 -5.87 39.54
N LEU A 8 12.08 -4.59 39.88
CA LEU A 8 13.01 -3.92 40.81
C LEU A 8 14.46 -3.71 40.28
N GLY A 9 14.89 -2.45 40.20
CA GLY A 9 16.29 -2.02 40.01
C GLY A 9 16.45 -0.56 40.43
N VAL A 10 17.30 -0.29 41.43
CA VAL A 10 17.48 1.03 42.07
C VAL A 10 18.97 1.30 42.30
N ILE A 11 19.44 2.49 41.93
CA ILE A 11 20.72 3.07 42.38
C ILE A 11 20.48 4.55 42.72
N CYS A 12 21.11 5.05 43.79
CA CYS A 12 20.95 6.41 44.31
C CYS A 12 22.30 7.16 44.40
N GLY A 13 22.25 8.48 44.23
CA GLY A 13 23.28 9.47 44.59
C GLY A 13 22.73 10.87 44.30
N PHE A 14 22.57 11.82 45.24
CA PHE A 14 23.59 12.56 46.01
C PHE A 14 24.56 13.34 45.09
N THR A 15 24.74 14.69 45.20
CA THR A 15 24.32 15.64 46.26
C THR A 15 24.16 17.09 45.76
N LEU A 16 23.60 17.97 46.61
CA LEU A 16 23.55 19.45 46.47
C LEU A 16 24.95 20.10 46.34
N SER A 17 25.02 21.29 45.71
CA SER A 17 25.39 22.59 46.37
C SER A 17 25.71 23.71 45.37
N GLY A 18 25.39 24.97 45.70
CA GLY A 18 25.90 26.16 44.97
C GLY A 18 24.96 27.37 44.94
N LEU A 19 24.98 28.22 45.98
CA LEU A 19 24.16 29.44 46.05
C LEU A 19 24.88 30.52 46.88
N VAL A 20 25.31 31.64 46.27
CA VAL A 20 26.01 32.75 46.96
C VAL A 20 25.64 34.12 46.38
N ALA A 21 25.08 34.98 47.26
CA ALA A 21 25.02 36.46 47.30
C ALA A 21 24.64 37.30 46.05
N CYS A 22 23.80 38.36 46.10
CA CYS A 22 23.46 39.41 47.09
C CYS A 22 24.35 40.68 47.07
N GLY A 23 23.69 41.83 46.85
CA GLY A 23 24.22 43.19 46.99
C GLY A 23 23.80 44.11 45.82
N GLY A 24 23.29 45.34 46.01
CA GLY A 24 22.85 45.99 47.25
C GLY A 24 22.86 47.53 47.19
N GLY A 25 21.69 48.17 47.13
CA GLY A 25 21.52 49.63 47.14
C GLY A 25 21.73 50.34 45.78
N GLY A 26 21.25 51.57 45.55
CA GLY A 26 20.35 52.39 46.38
C GLY A 26 20.78 53.87 46.50
N GLY A 27 19.95 54.80 46.03
CA GLY A 27 20.13 56.26 46.23
C GLY A 27 20.00 57.08 44.94
N SER A 28 19.45 58.29 45.05
CA SER A 28 19.15 59.20 43.93
C SER A 28 19.58 60.65 44.21
N SER A 29 20.10 61.36 43.21
CA SER A 29 19.85 62.79 42.95
C SER A 29 20.65 63.34 41.75
N GLU A 30 20.07 64.37 41.12
CA GLU A 30 20.58 65.22 40.02
C GLU A 30 21.02 66.60 40.56
N PRO A 31 21.49 67.58 39.75
CA PRO A 31 22.25 67.52 38.48
C PRO A 31 23.44 68.52 38.43
N ALA A 32 24.30 68.50 37.39
CA ALA A 32 25.02 69.71 36.92
C ALA A 32 25.72 69.59 35.54
N SER A 33 25.64 70.69 34.77
CA SER A 33 26.65 71.24 33.84
C SER A 33 27.27 70.41 32.70
N GLN A 34 26.73 70.64 31.50
CA GLN A 34 27.41 70.86 30.20
C GLN A 34 28.91 70.52 30.02
N GLY A 35 29.19 69.76 28.95
CA GLY A 35 30.47 69.76 28.23
C GLY A 35 30.26 69.30 26.78
N ASN A 36 30.36 70.22 25.80
CA ASN A 36 30.17 69.86 24.39
C ASN A 36 31.38 69.09 23.84
N SER A 37 31.17 67.83 23.45
CA SER A 37 32.11 67.04 22.66
C SER A 37 31.38 66.42 21.48
N THR A 38 31.80 66.76 20.26
CA THR A 38 31.18 66.28 19.01
C THR A 38 31.77 64.93 18.61
N THR A 39 31.39 63.87 19.32
CA THR A 39 31.62 62.50 18.85
C THR A 39 30.83 62.26 17.57
N PRO A 40 31.44 61.79 16.46
CA PRO A 40 30.69 61.44 15.26
C PRO A 40 29.73 60.28 15.56
N ALA A 41 28.49 60.37 15.06
CA ALA A 41 27.51 59.32 15.24
C ALA A 41 28.02 58.00 14.61
N PRO A 42 27.81 56.84 15.25
CA PRO A 42 28.05 55.55 14.61
C PRO A 42 27.28 55.46 13.29
N ALA A 43 27.91 54.95 12.24
CA ALA A 43 27.20 54.60 11.02
C ALA A 43 26.06 53.63 11.38
N PRO A 44 24.85 53.79 10.81
CA PRO A 44 23.74 52.90 11.12
C PRO A 44 24.16 51.46 10.80
N ILE A 45 24.07 50.58 11.80
CA ILE A 45 24.21 49.14 11.58
C ILE A 45 23.19 48.78 10.49
N PRO A 46 23.60 48.16 9.37
CA PRO A 46 22.66 47.79 8.33
C PRO A 46 21.60 46.89 8.95
N THR A 47 20.35 47.36 8.96
CA THR A 47 19.20 46.53 9.35
C THR A 47 19.29 45.25 8.53
N PRO A 48 19.30 44.05 9.14
CA PRO A 48 19.38 42.81 8.36
C PRO A 48 18.21 42.82 7.39
N GLU A 49 18.53 42.82 6.09
CA GLU A 49 17.55 42.78 5.02
C GLU A 49 16.64 41.58 5.27
N PRO A 50 15.30 41.72 5.24
CA PRO A 50 14.41 40.63 5.58
C PRO A 50 14.70 39.42 4.70
N SER A 51 15.35 38.40 5.28
CA SER A 51 15.77 37.19 4.57
C SER A 51 14.58 36.66 3.80
N ALA A 52 14.64 36.73 2.47
CA ALA A 52 13.46 36.68 1.62
C ALA A 52 12.69 35.39 1.88
N THR A 53 11.58 35.51 2.63
CA THR A 53 10.86 34.35 3.15
C THR A 53 10.48 33.47 1.97
N ASN A 54 11.10 32.29 1.88
CA ASN A 54 10.89 31.39 0.78
C ASN A 54 9.48 30.78 0.95
N THR A 55 8.47 31.50 0.46
CA THR A 55 7.07 31.10 0.56
C THR A 55 6.84 29.86 -0.30
N VAL A 56 7.07 28.70 0.30
CA VAL A 56 6.80 27.39 -0.31
C VAL A 56 5.30 27.30 -0.55
N LYS A 57 4.93 27.04 -1.80
CA LYS A 57 3.55 26.87 -2.23
C LYS A 57 3.15 25.41 -2.00
N PHE A 58 2.50 25.17 -0.88
CA PHE A 58 1.63 24.02 -0.73
C PHE A 58 0.43 24.22 -1.69
N SER A 59 0.53 23.65 -2.89
CA SER A 59 -0.66 23.31 -3.66
C SER A 59 -1.38 22.17 -2.94
N ALA A 60 -2.71 22.14 -3.00
CA ALA A 60 -3.42 20.94 -2.58
C ALA A 60 -3.05 19.75 -3.50
N GLY A 61 -3.23 18.53 -3.01
CA GLY A 61 -2.89 17.31 -3.75
C GLY A 61 -2.53 16.14 -2.83
N THR A 62 -2.57 14.93 -3.40
CA THR A 62 -2.19 13.69 -2.72
C THR A 62 -0.78 13.25 -3.12
N TYR A 63 -0.01 12.79 -2.13
CA TYR A 63 1.29 12.13 -2.31
C TYR A 63 1.20 10.74 -1.69
N VAL A 64 1.59 9.71 -2.44
CA VAL A 64 1.43 8.30 -2.07
C VAL A 64 2.79 7.62 -1.91
N ARG A 65 2.86 6.73 -0.93
CA ARG A 65 3.94 5.76 -0.74
C ARG A 65 3.32 4.37 -0.56
N GLU A 66 3.62 3.48 -1.48
CA GLU A 66 3.46 2.04 -1.27
C GLU A 66 4.73 1.49 -0.58
N ASN A 67 4.55 0.64 0.42
CA ASN A 67 5.64 -0.02 1.13
C ASN A 67 5.21 -1.45 1.50
N GLN A 68 5.71 -2.45 0.77
CA GLN A 68 5.39 -3.88 0.98
C GLN A 68 3.87 -4.19 0.91
N GLY A 69 3.11 -3.41 0.12
CA GLY A 69 1.67 -3.52 -0.01
C GLY A 69 0.85 -2.67 0.98
N THR A 70 1.48 -2.07 1.99
CA THR A 70 0.86 -1.02 2.81
C THR A 70 0.92 0.29 2.05
N ILE A 71 -0.23 0.95 1.86
CA ILE A 71 -0.30 2.28 1.26
C ILE A 71 -0.40 3.32 2.40
N SER A 72 0.48 4.31 2.33
CA SER A 72 0.42 5.51 3.15
C SER A 72 0.31 6.74 2.26
N GLU A 73 -0.56 7.68 2.62
CA GLU A 73 -0.73 8.96 1.94
C GLU A 73 -0.34 10.14 2.82
N ALA A 74 0.14 11.20 2.17
CA ALA A 74 0.10 12.55 2.69
C ALA A 74 -0.79 13.39 1.77
N VAL A 75 -1.80 14.07 2.32
CA VAL A 75 -2.76 14.90 1.58
C VAL A 75 -2.63 16.34 2.06
N VAL A 76 -2.41 17.26 1.13
CA VAL A 76 -2.29 18.68 1.41
C VAL A 76 -3.59 19.38 1.02
N VAL A 77 -4.11 20.24 1.91
CA VAL A 77 -5.23 21.16 1.62
C VAL A 77 -4.93 22.52 2.25
N ASP A 78 -4.88 23.56 1.44
CA ASP A 78 -4.63 24.97 1.81
C ASP A 78 -3.34 25.19 2.63
N ASP A 79 -3.38 24.93 3.94
CA ASP A 79 -2.24 25.01 4.88
C ASP A 79 -2.27 23.91 5.96
N THR A 80 -3.08 22.88 5.75
CA THR A 80 -3.15 21.71 6.59
C THR A 80 -2.64 20.51 5.81
N MET A 81 -1.77 19.72 6.45
CA MET A 81 -1.36 18.41 5.95
C MET A 81 -2.05 17.32 6.77
N TYR A 82 -2.59 16.33 6.07
CA TYR A 82 -3.13 15.10 6.63
C TYR A 82 -2.18 13.96 6.27
N TYR A 83 -1.86 13.10 7.23
CA TYR A 83 -1.12 11.85 7.01
C TYR A 83 -2.00 10.65 7.35
N VAL A 84 -1.97 9.64 6.49
CA VAL A 84 -2.97 8.56 6.46
C VAL A 84 -2.27 7.23 6.14
N SER A 85 -2.05 6.36 7.13
CA SER A 85 -1.47 5.01 6.92
C SER A 85 -2.50 3.90 7.17
N PHE A 86 -2.74 3.05 6.16
CA PHE A 86 -3.65 1.89 6.26
C PHE A 86 -2.83 0.61 6.51
N GLU A 87 -2.59 0.28 7.79
CA GLU A 87 -1.71 -0.82 8.20
C GLU A 87 -2.52 -2.05 8.65
N THR A 88 -1.87 -3.20 8.82
CA THR A 88 -2.57 -4.49 9.06
C THR A 88 -3.07 -4.66 10.49
N ASP A 89 -2.56 -3.89 11.45
CA ASP A 89 -3.01 -3.82 12.83
C ASP A 89 -4.02 -2.69 13.09
N GLY A 90 -4.22 -1.79 12.12
CA GLY A 90 -5.18 -0.70 12.16
C GLY A 90 -4.70 0.52 11.37
N THR A 91 -5.21 1.69 11.73
CA THR A 91 -5.08 2.90 10.91
C THR A 91 -4.49 4.07 11.70
N MET A 92 -3.35 4.57 11.23
CA MET A 92 -2.56 5.61 11.91
C MET A 92 -2.70 6.95 11.19
N TRP A 93 -3.44 7.88 11.80
CA TRP A 93 -3.82 9.18 11.24
C TRP A 93 -3.06 10.33 11.88
N SER A 94 -2.76 11.38 11.14
CA SER A 94 -2.31 12.67 11.70
C SER A 94 -2.83 13.89 10.93
N ARG A 95 -3.02 15.01 11.64
CA ARG A 95 -3.25 16.35 11.07
C ARG A 95 -2.21 17.32 11.60
N VAL A 96 -1.60 18.10 10.70
CA VAL A 96 -0.67 19.20 10.98
C VAL A 96 -1.27 20.47 10.39
N ASP A 97 -1.65 21.42 11.25
CA ASP A 97 -2.26 22.69 10.83
C ASP A 97 -1.21 23.81 10.73
N LYS A 98 -1.38 24.71 9.76
CA LYS A 98 -0.44 25.80 9.43
C LYS A 98 0.97 25.30 9.09
N VAL A 99 1.03 24.23 8.30
CA VAL A 99 2.30 23.53 8.00
C VAL A 99 3.37 24.45 7.39
N LYS A 100 3.00 25.55 6.71
CA LYS A 100 3.92 26.58 6.21
C LYS A 100 4.70 27.32 7.30
N ASP A 101 4.12 27.54 8.48
CA ASP A 101 4.78 28.26 9.58
C ASP A 101 6.01 27.48 10.12
N TYR A 102 6.11 26.19 9.77
CA TYR A 102 7.15 25.25 10.20
C TYR A 102 8.12 24.88 9.06
N VAL A 103 8.07 25.55 7.90
CA VAL A 103 8.99 25.27 6.79
C VAL A 103 10.29 26.07 6.88
N VAL A 104 11.40 25.36 7.06
CA VAL A 104 12.75 25.91 7.17
C VAL A 104 13.68 25.16 6.21
N ALA A 105 14.30 25.88 5.26
CA ALA A 105 15.29 25.35 4.31
C ALA A 105 14.87 24.01 3.66
N ASP A 106 13.72 24.04 2.99
CA ASP A 106 13.11 22.92 2.25
C ASP A 106 12.77 21.70 3.12
N LYS A 107 12.51 21.92 4.42
CA LYS A 107 12.01 20.92 5.37
C LYS A 107 10.85 21.47 6.18
N ILE A 108 9.90 20.61 6.54
CA ILE A 108 9.01 20.83 7.68
C ILE A 108 9.77 20.34 8.92
N VAL A 109 9.82 21.15 9.98
CA VAL A 109 10.61 20.87 11.20
C VAL A 109 9.76 21.11 12.45
N ASP A 110 9.79 20.15 13.40
CA ASP A 110 9.14 20.24 14.71
C ASP A 110 7.63 20.57 14.69
N ALA A 111 6.93 20.33 13.57
CA ALA A 111 5.58 20.87 13.35
C ALA A 111 4.52 20.19 14.25
N PRO A 112 3.69 20.93 15.01
CA PRO A 112 2.71 20.35 15.93
C PRO A 112 1.68 19.47 15.23
N ALA A 113 1.63 18.20 15.64
CA ALA A 113 0.76 17.18 15.08
C ALA A 113 -0.28 16.69 16.11
N VAL A 114 -1.54 16.59 15.67
CA VAL A 114 -2.57 15.75 16.30
C VAL A 114 -2.54 14.40 15.60
N TYR A 115 -2.59 13.28 16.34
CA TYR A 115 -2.62 11.95 15.72
C TYR A 115 -3.36 10.91 16.57
N GLN A 116 -3.72 9.81 15.89
CA GLN A 116 -4.31 8.62 16.48
C GLN A 116 -3.52 7.39 16.03
N LEU A 117 -3.21 6.49 16.96
CA LEU A 117 -2.57 5.21 16.66
C LEU A 117 -3.59 4.14 16.25
N ALA A 118 -3.09 3.06 15.62
CA ALA A 118 -3.88 1.93 15.13
C ALA A 118 -4.75 1.26 16.22
N ASP A 119 -4.29 1.24 17.47
CA ASP A 119 -5.00 0.74 18.66
C ASP A 119 -6.14 1.66 19.14
N GLN A 120 -6.49 2.70 18.36
CA GLN A 120 -7.39 3.80 18.67
C GLN A 120 -6.89 4.77 19.75
N THR A 121 -5.67 4.63 20.30
CA THR A 121 -5.15 5.56 21.30
C THR A 121 -4.92 6.95 20.67
N MET A 122 -5.77 7.90 21.06
CA MET A 122 -5.63 9.33 20.75
C MET A 122 -4.45 9.93 21.52
N VAL A 123 -3.56 10.65 20.83
CA VAL A 123 -2.52 11.45 21.47
C VAL A 123 -2.47 12.85 20.87
N ASN A 124 -2.84 13.84 21.67
CA ASN A 124 -3.08 15.22 21.23
C ASN A 124 -1.82 16.07 21.04
N SER A 125 -0.63 15.47 20.98
CA SER A 125 0.63 16.21 20.83
C SER A 125 1.76 15.32 20.33
N GLY A 126 2.39 15.73 19.23
CA GLY A 126 3.63 15.19 18.70
C GLY A 126 4.24 16.19 17.72
N GLN A 127 5.39 15.82 17.15
CA GLN A 127 6.10 16.66 16.18
C GLN A 127 6.20 15.92 14.85
N PHE A 128 5.94 16.64 13.76
CA PHE A 128 6.03 16.14 12.40
C PHE A 128 7.24 16.78 11.70
N ASP A 129 8.11 15.94 11.17
CA ASP A 129 9.26 16.34 10.37
C ASP A 129 9.15 15.72 8.97
N ALA A 130 9.53 16.47 7.93
CA ALA A 130 9.63 15.95 6.57
C ALA A 130 10.63 16.77 5.74
N THR A 131 11.39 16.11 4.87
CA THR A 131 12.18 16.79 3.84
C THR A 131 11.33 16.96 2.58
N LEU A 132 11.27 18.20 2.07
CA LEU A 132 10.51 18.56 0.88
C LEU A 132 11.43 18.55 -0.33
N THR A 133 10.97 17.99 -1.45
CA THR A 133 11.52 18.30 -2.77
C THR A 133 10.66 19.40 -3.36
N ILE A 134 11.26 20.52 -3.79
CA ILE A 134 10.52 21.69 -4.26
C ILE A 134 10.98 22.05 -5.68
N ASN A 135 10.04 22.36 -6.56
CA ASN A 135 10.30 22.71 -7.96
C ASN A 135 10.63 24.21 -8.14
N SER A 136 10.95 24.62 -9.38
CA SER A 136 11.24 26.00 -9.75
C SER A 136 10.14 27.02 -9.41
N ASP A 137 8.89 26.58 -9.35
CA ASP A 137 7.71 27.42 -9.07
C ASP A 137 7.40 27.57 -7.57
N LYS A 138 8.27 26.97 -6.73
CA LYS A 138 8.16 26.76 -5.28
C LYS A 138 7.05 25.80 -4.85
N VAL A 139 6.64 24.88 -5.72
CA VAL A 139 5.65 23.83 -5.43
C VAL A 139 6.35 22.55 -4.99
N ILE A 140 5.78 21.84 -4.00
CA ILE A 140 6.31 20.56 -3.51
C ILE A 140 6.11 19.48 -4.59
N SER A 141 7.18 18.77 -4.95
CA SER A 141 7.19 17.73 -6.00
C SER A 141 7.41 16.32 -5.47
N SER A 142 7.84 16.17 -4.21
CA SER A 142 7.78 14.93 -3.42
C SER A 142 8.16 15.21 -1.97
N MET A 143 7.87 14.27 -1.07
CA MET A 143 8.30 14.32 0.33
C MET A 143 9.11 13.07 0.70
N THR A 144 10.13 13.23 1.54
CA THR A 144 11.01 12.14 2.01
C THR A 144 11.27 12.31 3.50
N GLY A 145 11.61 11.20 4.18
CA GLY A 145 11.95 11.25 5.61
C GLY A 145 10.82 11.79 6.49
N LEU A 146 9.56 11.48 6.15
CA LEU A 146 8.42 11.70 7.05
C LEU A 146 8.68 10.98 8.37
N ALA A 147 8.63 11.72 9.47
CA ALA A 147 8.74 11.20 10.83
C ALA A 147 7.68 11.85 11.74
N LEU A 148 7.10 11.04 12.62
CA LEU A 148 6.21 11.45 13.70
C LEU A 148 6.89 11.13 15.04
N SER A 149 7.31 12.17 15.74
CA SER A 149 7.95 12.07 17.05
C SER A 149 6.93 12.12 18.18
N MET A 150 6.96 11.09 19.03
CA MET A 150 6.14 10.89 20.22
C MET A 150 7.02 10.91 21.48
N GLY A 151 7.65 12.06 21.75
CA GLY A 151 8.57 12.24 22.88
C GLY A 151 9.89 11.50 22.65
N ASN A 152 9.97 10.23 23.09
CA ASN A 152 11.15 9.37 22.89
C ASN A 152 10.96 8.32 21.78
N SER A 153 9.75 8.15 21.24
CA SER A 153 9.45 7.15 20.20
C SER A 153 9.30 7.84 18.85
N PHE A 154 10.06 7.40 17.85
CA PHE A 154 9.90 7.85 16.47
C PHE A 154 9.14 6.81 15.66
N PHE A 155 8.03 7.23 15.05
CA PHE A 155 7.31 6.47 14.06
C PHE A 155 7.63 7.03 12.67
N LEU A 156 7.86 6.14 11.70
CA LEU A 156 8.21 6.43 10.30
C LEU A 156 9.64 6.98 10.07
N ASN A 157 10.31 6.43 9.06
CA ASN A 157 11.56 6.94 8.45
C ASN A 157 11.74 6.30 7.05
N GLY A 158 12.64 6.84 6.22
CA GLY A 158 13.21 6.16 5.05
C GLY A 158 12.66 6.59 3.68
N ASN A 159 11.40 6.29 3.38
CA ASN A 159 10.91 6.20 1.99
C ASN A 159 10.26 7.49 1.42
N ARG A 160 10.25 7.60 0.09
CA ARG A 160 9.71 8.74 -0.68
C ARG A 160 8.21 8.61 -0.94
N PHE A 161 7.48 9.70 -0.76
CA PHE A 161 6.11 9.89 -1.20
C PHE A 161 6.11 10.65 -2.52
N ASN A 162 5.51 10.07 -3.56
CA ASN A 162 5.42 10.65 -4.90
C ASN A 162 4.02 11.23 -5.12
N PRO A 163 3.87 12.37 -5.83
CA PRO A 163 2.55 12.91 -6.17
C PRO A 163 1.79 11.96 -7.10
N VAL A 164 0.46 11.91 -6.97
CA VAL A 164 -0.45 11.16 -7.85
C VAL A 164 -1.43 12.10 -8.54
N GLU A 165 -2.00 11.69 -9.67
CA GLU A 165 -3.06 12.44 -10.32
C GLU A 165 -4.39 12.20 -9.60
N ASN A 166 -4.93 13.28 -9.02
CA ASN A 166 -6.20 13.26 -8.30
C ASN A 166 -7.40 13.35 -9.26
N ILE A 167 -8.45 12.58 -8.98
CA ILE A 167 -9.66 12.54 -9.80
C ILE A 167 -10.61 13.66 -9.39
N THR A 168 -11.06 14.44 -10.39
CA THR A 168 -11.84 15.66 -10.20
C THR A 168 -13.35 15.49 -10.44
N ASP A 169 -13.80 14.40 -11.06
CA ASP A 169 -15.21 14.14 -11.38
C ASP A 169 -15.67 12.84 -10.73
N LEU A 170 -15.91 12.91 -9.43
CA LEU A 170 -16.27 11.76 -8.60
C LEU A 170 -17.69 11.24 -8.91
N SER A 171 -18.54 12.10 -9.49
CA SER A 171 -19.92 11.79 -9.88
C SER A 171 -20.02 10.62 -10.87
N LYS A 172 -19.00 10.44 -11.72
CA LYS A 172 -18.91 9.35 -12.70
C LYS A 172 -18.55 7.99 -12.11
N LEU A 173 -18.02 7.97 -10.88
CA LEU A 173 -17.57 6.76 -10.18
C LEU A 173 -18.63 6.19 -9.23
N ASN A 174 -19.80 6.84 -9.13
CA ASN A 174 -20.94 6.33 -8.37
C ASN A 174 -21.33 4.91 -8.82
N GLY A 175 -21.42 4.00 -7.85
CA GLY A 175 -21.71 2.58 -8.11
C GLY A 175 -20.52 1.75 -8.63
N GLN A 176 -19.34 2.34 -8.81
CA GLN A 176 -18.09 1.62 -9.10
C GLN A 176 -17.30 1.27 -7.82
N TRP A 177 -17.60 1.95 -6.72
CA TRP A 177 -16.95 1.72 -5.42
C TRP A 177 -17.29 0.35 -4.83
N ILE A 178 -16.27 -0.44 -4.57
CA ILE A 178 -16.33 -1.74 -3.90
C ILE A 178 -15.85 -1.58 -2.46
N SER A 179 -16.61 -2.15 -1.52
CA SER A 179 -16.16 -2.39 -0.14
C SER A 179 -17.17 -3.26 0.60
N SER A 180 -16.68 -4.21 1.39
CA SER A 180 -17.46 -4.95 2.39
C SER A 180 -18.00 -4.08 3.53
N ASP A 181 -17.38 -2.92 3.79
CA ASP A 181 -17.72 -2.04 4.90
C ASP A 181 -18.81 -0.99 4.57
N PHE A 182 -19.29 -0.93 3.32
CA PHE A 182 -20.28 0.06 2.85
C PHE A 182 -21.41 -0.57 2.02
N ARG A 183 -22.64 -0.08 2.25
CA ARG A 183 -23.86 -0.54 1.57
C ARG A 183 -24.28 0.36 0.40
N SER A 184 -23.93 1.64 0.47
CA SER A 184 -24.15 2.62 -0.59
C SER A 184 -23.20 3.80 -0.42
N VAL A 185 -22.79 4.38 -1.55
CA VAL A 185 -21.93 5.56 -1.63
C VAL A 185 -22.35 6.38 -2.85
N GLN A 186 -22.63 7.66 -2.68
CA GLN A 186 -22.95 8.60 -3.76
C GLN A 186 -22.33 9.98 -3.53
N ILE A 187 -21.72 10.52 -4.57
CA ILE A 187 -21.25 11.90 -4.67
C ILE A 187 -21.98 12.57 -5.84
N ASP A 188 -22.55 13.76 -5.63
CA ASP A 188 -23.18 14.53 -6.71
C ASP A 188 -22.13 15.20 -7.63
N GLY A 189 -22.46 16.31 -8.29
CA GLY A 189 -21.53 17.09 -9.13
C GLY A 189 -20.41 17.84 -8.37
N ASN A 190 -19.85 17.23 -7.31
CA ASN A 190 -18.79 17.71 -6.40
C ASN A 190 -19.19 18.66 -5.24
N THR A 191 -20.45 18.63 -4.79
CA THR A 191 -20.95 19.45 -3.67
C THR A 191 -21.47 18.64 -2.48
N THR A 192 -22.01 17.45 -2.69
CA THR A 192 -22.63 16.60 -1.65
C THR A 192 -22.05 15.19 -1.72
N PHE A 193 -21.59 14.70 -0.57
CA PHE A 193 -21.24 13.30 -0.31
C PHE A 193 -22.33 12.63 0.52
N SER A 194 -22.57 11.35 0.27
CA SER A 194 -23.41 10.51 1.11
C SER A 194 -22.94 9.06 1.07
N ALA A 195 -22.99 8.38 2.21
CA ALA A 195 -22.68 6.95 2.32
C ALA A 195 -23.46 6.30 3.47
N VAL A 196 -23.59 4.97 3.42
CA VAL A 196 -24.14 4.14 4.50
C VAL A 196 -23.19 2.99 4.77
N ASP A 197 -22.69 2.86 6.00
CA ASP A 197 -21.77 1.78 6.37
C ASP A 197 -22.49 0.43 6.57
N ALA A 198 -21.71 -0.64 6.74
CA ALA A 198 -22.22 -2.00 6.98
C ALA A 198 -23.14 -2.11 8.21
N ASN A 199 -23.03 -1.20 9.18
CA ASN A 199 -23.83 -1.14 10.41
C ASN A 199 -25.07 -0.22 10.29
N ASN A 200 -25.31 0.36 9.13
CA ASN A 200 -26.33 1.40 8.86
C ASN A 200 -26.02 2.78 9.48
N CYS A 201 -24.78 3.06 9.84
CA CYS A 201 -24.38 4.44 10.14
C CYS A 201 -24.53 5.27 8.87
N GLN A 202 -25.27 6.35 8.97
CA GLN A 202 -25.50 7.28 7.86
C GLN A 202 -24.41 8.33 7.88
N ILE A 203 -23.83 8.61 6.72
CA ILE A 203 -22.81 9.62 6.53
C ILE A 203 -23.30 10.57 5.45
N SER A 204 -23.27 11.86 5.72
CA SER A 204 -23.42 12.92 4.71
C SER A 204 -22.25 13.87 4.79
N GLY A 205 -21.99 14.61 3.72
CA GLY A 205 -20.97 15.65 3.75
C GLY A 205 -21.18 16.73 2.70
N ILE A 206 -20.68 17.92 3.01
CA ILE A 206 -20.58 19.03 2.07
C ILE A 206 -19.13 19.10 1.59
N LEU A 207 -18.94 19.08 0.28
CA LEU A 207 -17.62 19.10 -0.35
C LEU A 207 -17.32 20.50 -0.91
N SER A 208 -16.10 20.98 -0.66
CA SER A 208 -15.56 22.22 -1.21
C SER A 208 -14.29 21.92 -2.00
N ALA A 209 -14.40 21.97 -3.32
CA ALA A 209 -13.29 21.70 -4.24
C ALA A 209 -12.09 22.64 -4.00
N LYS A 210 -10.89 22.07 -4.02
CA LYS A 210 -9.60 22.78 -3.89
C LYS A 210 -8.79 22.61 -5.18
N SER A 211 -7.52 23.04 -5.16
CA SER A 211 -6.61 22.74 -6.26
C SER A 211 -6.37 21.23 -6.39
N ASN A 212 -6.03 20.77 -7.59
CA ASN A 212 -5.61 19.40 -7.89
C ASN A 212 -6.55 18.31 -7.31
N GLY A 213 -7.87 18.41 -7.53
CA GLY A 213 -8.81 17.31 -7.27
C GLY A 213 -8.96 16.84 -5.82
N VAL A 214 -8.49 17.61 -4.84
CA VAL A 214 -8.76 17.38 -3.41
C VAL A 214 -9.95 18.24 -2.97
N PHE A 215 -10.74 17.75 -2.02
CA PHE A 215 -11.93 18.42 -1.50
C PHE A 215 -11.79 18.61 0.01
N ALA A 216 -12.00 19.83 0.51
CA ALA A 216 -12.29 20.01 1.94
C ALA A 216 -13.71 19.48 2.21
N ALA A 217 -13.90 18.81 3.35
CA ALA A 217 -15.13 18.09 3.65
C ALA A 217 -15.62 18.34 5.08
N THR A 218 -16.82 18.92 5.20
CA THR A 218 -17.62 18.90 6.43
C THR A 218 -18.44 17.62 6.42
N LEU A 219 -18.12 16.66 7.30
CA LEU A 219 -18.76 15.34 7.36
C LEU A 219 -19.68 15.23 8.58
N THR A 220 -20.90 14.74 8.39
CA THR A 220 -21.85 14.42 9.46
C THR A 220 -22.09 12.92 9.50
N TYR A 221 -21.82 12.29 10.64
CA TYR A 221 -22.21 10.90 10.93
C TYR A 221 -23.47 10.89 11.80
N SER A 222 -24.39 9.98 11.55
CA SER A 222 -25.61 9.79 12.35
C SER A 222 -26.04 8.32 12.42
N SER A 223 -26.91 8.00 13.38
CA SER A 223 -27.43 6.64 13.62
C SER A 223 -26.39 5.57 14.06
N CYS A 224 -25.22 5.97 14.56
CA CYS A 224 -24.25 5.05 15.20
C CYS A 224 -23.36 5.76 16.25
N ASP A 225 -22.50 5.02 16.95
CA ASP A 225 -21.58 5.54 18.00
C ASP A 225 -20.51 6.53 17.49
N LYS A 226 -20.33 6.60 16.18
CA LYS A 226 -19.51 7.63 15.50
C LYS A 226 -20.30 8.91 15.18
N ALA A 227 -21.57 9.02 15.57
CA ALA A 227 -22.37 10.21 15.30
C ALA A 227 -21.72 11.50 15.82
N GLY A 228 -21.79 12.56 15.01
CA GLY A 228 -21.07 13.82 15.22
C GLY A 228 -20.84 14.58 13.92
N SER A 229 -20.22 15.75 14.02
CA SER A 229 -19.78 16.58 12.89
C SER A 229 -18.26 16.70 12.92
N TYR A 230 -17.63 16.49 11.77
CA TYR A 230 -16.19 16.35 11.63
C TYR A 230 -15.70 17.19 10.45
N GLU A 231 -14.60 17.92 10.64
CA GLU A 231 -13.97 18.74 9.59
C GLU A 231 -12.69 18.07 9.07
N GLY A 232 -12.51 18.05 7.76
CA GLY A 232 -11.33 17.46 7.15
C GLY A 232 -11.31 17.47 5.63
N VAL A 233 -11.03 16.31 5.04
CA VAL A 233 -10.65 16.16 3.63
C VAL A 233 -11.22 14.89 3.01
N LEU A 234 -11.59 14.98 1.73
CA LEU A 234 -11.93 13.87 0.85
C LEU A 234 -11.06 13.96 -0.42
N TRP A 235 -10.50 12.84 -0.85
CA TRP A 235 -9.61 12.77 -2.02
C TRP A 235 -9.82 11.46 -2.79
N SER A 236 -9.54 11.51 -4.09
CA SER A 236 -9.56 10.35 -4.96
C SER A 236 -8.40 10.43 -5.95
N TYR A 237 -7.84 9.29 -6.34
CA TYR A 237 -6.68 9.17 -7.24
C TYR A 237 -6.61 7.75 -7.82
N ASN A 238 -5.87 7.60 -8.92
CA ASN A 238 -5.51 6.29 -9.48
C ASN A 238 -4.12 5.88 -9.00
N PHE A 239 -3.95 4.60 -8.64
CA PHE A 239 -2.67 4.00 -8.30
C PHE A 239 -2.71 2.48 -8.55
N ASN A 240 -1.72 1.95 -9.28
CA ASN A 240 -1.64 0.52 -9.67
C ASN A 240 -2.95 -0.06 -10.26
N ASP A 241 -3.55 0.63 -11.24
CA ASP A 241 -4.86 0.33 -11.87
C ASP A 241 -6.07 0.32 -10.92
N VAL A 242 -5.89 0.62 -9.63
CA VAL A 242 -6.95 0.78 -8.64
C VAL A 242 -7.32 2.26 -8.52
N THR A 243 -8.61 2.58 -8.60
CA THR A 243 -9.12 3.91 -8.24
C THR A 243 -9.47 3.91 -6.75
N TYR A 244 -8.93 4.84 -5.97
CA TYR A 244 -9.27 4.99 -4.55
C TYR A 244 -10.18 6.20 -4.31
N LEU A 245 -11.10 6.10 -3.35
CA LEU A 245 -11.84 7.23 -2.76
C LEU A 245 -11.72 7.15 -1.25
N LYS A 246 -11.19 8.21 -0.65
CA LYS A 246 -10.83 8.22 0.77
C LYS A 246 -11.27 9.52 1.42
N TRP A 247 -11.59 9.46 2.72
CA TRP A 247 -11.89 10.64 3.51
C TRP A 247 -11.40 10.49 4.95
N PHE A 248 -11.14 11.64 5.58
CA PHE A 248 -10.73 11.79 6.96
C PHE A 248 -11.31 13.09 7.53
N GLY A 249 -11.73 13.08 8.79
CA GLY A 249 -12.19 14.28 9.50
C GLY A 249 -12.03 14.16 11.01
N LEU A 250 -11.92 15.31 11.68
CA LEU A 250 -11.79 15.43 13.14
C LEU A 250 -12.92 16.31 13.70
N ASP A 251 -13.47 15.94 14.85
CA ASP A 251 -14.39 16.81 15.59
C ASP A 251 -13.64 17.81 16.49
N ASN A 252 -14.38 18.68 17.18
CA ASN A 252 -13.83 19.68 18.11
C ASN A 252 -13.12 19.08 19.35
N GLY A 253 -13.24 17.77 19.58
CA GLY A 253 -12.52 17.01 20.60
C GLY A 253 -11.35 16.18 20.04
N ASN A 254 -10.98 16.39 18.77
CA ASN A 254 -10.03 15.59 18.00
C ASN A 254 -10.42 14.11 17.82
N LYS A 255 -11.68 13.71 17.99
CA LYS A 255 -12.13 12.36 17.63
C LYS A 255 -12.10 12.23 16.10
N ALA A 256 -11.41 11.24 15.58
CA ALA A 256 -11.31 11.01 14.14
C ALA A 256 -12.46 10.15 13.59
N VAL A 257 -12.81 10.42 12.34
CA VAL A 257 -13.52 9.51 11.44
C VAL A 257 -12.77 9.42 10.12
N SER A 258 -12.86 8.27 9.46
CA SER A 258 -12.08 7.95 8.28
C SER A 258 -12.67 6.76 7.54
N ALA A 259 -12.49 6.71 6.23
CA ALA A 259 -12.67 5.48 5.46
C ALA A 259 -11.84 5.48 4.17
N SER A 260 -11.74 4.29 3.56
CA SER A 260 -11.30 4.08 2.20
C SER A 260 -12.32 3.23 1.47
N LEU A 261 -12.46 3.51 0.19
CA LEU A 261 -13.13 2.72 -0.84
C LEU A 261 -12.16 2.57 -2.01
N ASP A 262 -12.35 1.54 -2.81
CA ASP A 262 -11.66 1.40 -4.07
C ASP A 262 -12.58 0.82 -5.15
N THR A 263 -12.06 0.49 -6.33
CA THR A 263 -12.81 -0.08 -7.45
C THR A 263 -12.48 -1.55 -7.74
N VAL A 264 -11.73 -2.25 -6.86
CA VAL A 264 -11.17 -3.58 -7.13
C VAL A 264 -11.25 -4.46 -5.87
N ALA A 265 -12.30 -5.29 -5.82
CA ALA A 265 -12.54 -6.28 -4.76
C ALA A 265 -11.27 -7.02 -4.34
N SER A 266 -10.94 -6.93 -3.05
CA SER A 266 -9.78 -7.65 -2.49
C SER A 266 -9.96 -9.17 -2.57
N GLU A 267 -8.86 -9.92 -2.40
CA GLU A 267 -8.92 -11.38 -2.39
C GLU A 267 -9.82 -11.93 -1.28
N GLN A 268 -9.84 -11.30 -0.09
CA GLN A 268 -10.77 -11.68 0.99
C GLN A 268 -12.23 -11.45 0.58
N GLU A 269 -12.54 -10.33 -0.05
CA GLU A 269 -13.92 -9.97 -0.41
C GLU A 269 -14.45 -10.81 -1.57
N GLN A 270 -13.62 -11.06 -2.58
CA GLN A 270 -13.98 -11.96 -3.68
C GLN A 270 -14.21 -13.39 -3.17
N LEU A 271 -13.39 -13.86 -2.23
CA LEU A 271 -13.54 -15.17 -1.58
C LEU A 271 -14.81 -15.25 -0.72
N ALA A 272 -15.14 -14.18 0.01
CA ALA A 272 -16.36 -14.06 0.80
C ALA A 272 -17.64 -14.03 -0.06
N LEU A 273 -17.60 -13.32 -1.19
CA LEU A 273 -18.76 -13.09 -2.06
C LEU A 273 -19.03 -14.25 -3.04
N SER A 274 -17.97 -14.90 -3.53
CA SER A 274 -18.05 -15.85 -4.65
C SER A 274 -17.51 -17.26 -4.34
N GLY A 275 -16.79 -17.43 -3.23
CA GLY A 275 -16.05 -18.66 -2.92
C GLY A 275 -14.82 -18.90 -3.80
N LYS A 276 -14.39 -17.89 -4.56
CA LYS A 276 -13.20 -17.90 -5.40
C LYS A 276 -12.29 -16.72 -5.06
N LEU A 277 -11.00 -16.88 -5.25
CA LEU A 277 -10.03 -15.80 -5.36
C LEU A 277 -10.23 -15.03 -6.68
N ASN A 278 -9.69 -13.83 -6.77
CA ASN A 278 -9.52 -13.15 -8.05
C ASN A 278 -8.51 -13.92 -8.91
N THR A 279 -8.64 -13.76 -10.23
CA THR A 279 -7.67 -14.30 -11.18
C THR A 279 -6.50 -13.33 -11.29
N ALA A 280 -5.33 -13.75 -10.77
CA ALA A 280 -4.13 -12.93 -10.61
C ALA A 280 -2.83 -13.75 -10.68
N PHE A 281 -1.71 -13.06 -10.93
CA PHE A 281 -0.36 -13.61 -10.98
C PHE A 281 0.51 -12.90 -9.95
N TYR A 282 1.27 -13.67 -9.16
CA TYR A 282 2.14 -13.19 -8.09
C TYR A 282 3.57 -13.67 -8.32
N ALA A 283 4.55 -12.81 -8.04
CA ALA A 283 5.97 -13.11 -8.18
C ALA A 283 6.80 -12.50 -7.05
N ASN A 284 8.03 -12.98 -6.86
CA ASN A 284 9.02 -12.30 -6.03
C ASN A 284 10.44 -12.36 -6.62
N THR A 285 11.36 -11.60 -6.03
CA THR A 285 12.77 -11.52 -6.47
C THR A 285 13.58 -12.79 -6.26
N THR A 286 13.06 -13.80 -5.56
CA THR A 286 13.70 -15.14 -5.44
C THR A 286 13.18 -16.15 -6.47
N GLY A 287 12.39 -15.69 -7.46
CA GLY A 287 11.88 -16.54 -8.53
C GLY A 287 10.73 -17.46 -8.11
N LYS A 288 10.13 -17.23 -6.94
CA LYS A 288 8.84 -17.86 -6.58
C LYS A 288 7.74 -17.18 -7.40
N ILE A 289 6.86 -17.99 -8.00
CA ILE A 289 5.68 -17.54 -8.73
C ILE A 289 4.42 -18.30 -8.28
N LEU A 290 3.28 -17.62 -8.28
CA LEU A 290 1.98 -18.18 -7.91
C LEU A 290 0.89 -17.61 -8.83
N PHE A 291 -0.01 -18.46 -9.31
CA PHE A 291 -1.22 -18.07 -10.04
C PHE A 291 -2.46 -18.42 -9.23
N THR A 292 -3.41 -17.49 -9.16
CA THR A 292 -4.78 -17.74 -8.73
C THR A 292 -5.69 -17.72 -9.96
N LYS A 293 -6.58 -18.70 -10.10
CA LYS A 293 -7.66 -18.66 -11.11
C LYS A 293 -8.81 -19.59 -10.71
N SER A 294 -10.04 -19.07 -10.69
CA SER A 294 -11.20 -19.81 -10.16
C SER A 294 -10.87 -20.47 -8.81
N ASN A 295 -11.18 -21.76 -8.59
CA ASN A 295 -10.92 -22.47 -7.32
C ASN A 295 -9.53 -23.16 -7.25
N LYS A 296 -8.56 -22.67 -8.04
CA LYS A 296 -7.25 -23.31 -8.23
C LYS A 296 -6.10 -22.35 -7.94
N VAL A 297 -5.04 -22.89 -7.34
CA VAL A 297 -3.77 -22.19 -7.08
C VAL A 297 -2.62 -23.01 -7.66
N TYR A 298 -1.76 -22.37 -8.45
CA TYR A 298 -0.61 -22.99 -9.11
C TYR A 298 0.67 -22.31 -8.60
N TYR A 299 1.54 -23.03 -7.90
CA TYR A 299 2.77 -22.46 -7.29
C TYR A 299 4.02 -23.13 -7.84
N SER A 300 5.05 -22.35 -8.15
CA SER A 300 6.36 -22.83 -8.63
C SER A 300 7.48 -22.03 -7.98
N GLY A 301 8.43 -22.71 -7.34
CA GLY A 301 9.59 -22.09 -6.69
C GLY A 301 10.02 -22.84 -5.42
N GLY A 302 10.85 -22.18 -4.62
CA GLY A 302 11.28 -22.70 -3.32
C GLY A 302 12.72 -23.17 -3.23
N ASN A 303 13.19 -23.39 -2.00
CA ASN A 303 14.52 -23.97 -1.74
C ASN A 303 14.62 -25.39 -2.32
N ASN A 304 13.48 -26.09 -2.42
CA ASN A 304 13.34 -27.42 -2.99
C ASN A 304 12.85 -27.39 -4.46
N GLY A 305 12.93 -26.24 -5.14
CA GLY A 305 12.67 -26.08 -6.58
C GLY A 305 11.35 -26.67 -7.09
N GLY A 306 10.32 -26.70 -6.24
CA GLY A 306 9.13 -27.51 -6.46
C GLY A 306 8.06 -26.84 -7.30
N LYS A 307 7.14 -27.64 -7.83
CA LYS A 307 6.01 -27.22 -8.65
C LYS A 307 4.76 -27.92 -8.15
N TYR A 308 3.69 -27.17 -7.91
CA TYR A 308 2.56 -27.64 -7.13
C TYR A 308 1.25 -27.07 -7.65
N PHE A 309 0.21 -27.90 -7.56
CA PHE A 309 -1.14 -27.56 -7.91
C PHE A 309 -2.07 -27.87 -6.74
N PHE A 310 -2.84 -26.86 -6.31
CA PHE A 310 -3.78 -26.95 -5.21
C PHE A 310 -5.19 -26.63 -5.70
N GLU A 311 -6.15 -27.48 -5.31
CA GLU A 311 -7.57 -27.17 -5.42
C GLU A 311 -8.12 -26.86 -4.04
N TYR A 312 -8.93 -25.82 -3.96
CA TYR A 312 -9.64 -25.48 -2.73
C TYR A 312 -11.15 -25.51 -2.93
N GLN A 313 -11.82 -25.55 -1.78
CA GLN A 313 -13.25 -25.32 -1.64
C GLN A 313 -13.43 -24.00 -0.88
N THR A 314 -14.55 -23.32 -1.09
CA THR A 314 -14.91 -22.10 -0.36
C THR A 314 -14.67 -22.25 1.14
N PRO A 315 -13.74 -21.51 1.76
CA PRO A 315 -13.50 -21.62 3.20
C PRO A 315 -14.61 -20.94 3.99
N ALA A 316 -14.78 -21.36 5.25
CA ALA A 316 -15.70 -20.74 6.20
C ALA A 316 -15.11 -19.51 6.92
N ASP A 317 -13.81 -19.25 6.71
CA ASP A 317 -13.06 -18.09 7.19
C ASP A 317 -12.44 -17.41 5.97
N VAL A 318 -12.57 -16.08 5.88
CA VAL A 318 -12.13 -15.29 4.73
C VAL A 318 -10.66 -14.87 4.81
N THR A 319 -10.03 -15.02 5.98
CA THR A 319 -8.67 -14.51 6.26
C THR A 319 -7.55 -15.49 5.87
N THR A 320 -7.80 -16.80 5.97
CA THR A 320 -6.84 -17.84 5.60
C THR A 320 -7.48 -18.95 4.77
N LEU A 321 -6.94 -19.14 3.58
CA LEU A 321 -7.34 -20.21 2.69
C LEU A 321 -6.51 -21.46 2.98
N ASN A 322 -7.18 -22.60 3.14
CA ASN A 322 -6.55 -23.91 3.26
C ASN A 322 -6.95 -24.76 2.05
N ALA A 323 -5.97 -25.31 1.34
CA ALA A 323 -6.15 -26.03 0.08
C ALA A 323 -5.40 -27.37 0.09
N ALA A 324 -5.95 -28.38 -0.57
CA ALA A 324 -5.28 -29.66 -0.76
C ALA A 324 -4.68 -29.72 -2.16
N GLY A 325 -3.52 -30.34 -2.31
CA GLY A 325 -2.81 -30.35 -3.57
C GLY A 325 -1.80 -31.47 -3.73
N GLN A 326 -1.19 -31.45 -4.90
CA GLN A 326 -0.21 -32.44 -5.35
C GLN A 326 0.81 -31.74 -6.25
N GLY A 327 2.05 -32.24 -6.23
CA GLY A 327 3.13 -31.61 -6.95
C GLY A 327 4.37 -32.49 -7.06
N ILE A 328 5.45 -31.90 -7.55
CA ILE A 328 6.77 -32.54 -7.67
C ILE A 328 7.84 -31.70 -6.96
N THR A 329 8.78 -32.37 -6.29
CA THR A 329 9.90 -31.76 -5.57
C THR A 329 11.24 -31.99 -6.29
N TRP A 330 12.14 -31.01 -6.26
CA TRP A 330 13.53 -31.16 -6.69
C TRP A 330 14.38 -31.62 -5.48
N PRO A 331 15.43 -32.46 -5.63
CA PRO A 331 16.01 -32.97 -6.88
C PRO A 331 15.43 -34.29 -7.41
N VAL A 332 14.62 -35.01 -6.62
CA VAL A 332 14.26 -36.41 -6.93
C VAL A 332 13.12 -36.52 -7.96
N LYS A 333 12.41 -35.41 -8.26
CA LYS A 333 11.17 -35.36 -9.06
C LYS A 333 10.06 -36.28 -8.54
N THR A 334 10.10 -36.64 -7.26
CA THR A 334 9.05 -37.42 -6.61
C THR A 334 7.74 -36.64 -6.59
N ALA A 335 6.66 -37.29 -7.01
CA ALA A 335 5.31 -36.81 -6.76
C ALA A 335 5.03 -36.84 -5.24
N VAL A 336 4.50 -35.75 -4.70
CA VAL A 336 4.15 -35.58 -3.28
C VAL A 336 2.73 -35.06 -3.14
N LYS A 337 2.08 -35.37 -2.03
CA LYS A 337 0.88 -34.62 -1.60
C LYS A 337 1.28 -33.46 -0.71
N ALA A 338 0.52 -32.38 -0.80
CA ALA A 338 0.79 -31.18 -0.04
C ALA A 338 -0.50 -30.48 0.39
N SER A 339 -0.46 -29.83 1.55
CA SER A 339 -1.48 -28.90 2.02
C SER A 339 -0.92 -27.49 1.94
N LEU A 340 -1.66 -26.58 1.32
CA LEU A 340 -1.34 -25.15 1.27
C LEU A 340 -2.18 -24.41 2.30
N LYS A 341 -1.53 -23.58 3.12
CA LYS A 341 -2.16 -22.53 3.92
C LYS A 341 -1.70 -21.17 3.37
N LEU A 342 -2.62 -20.41 2.79
CA LEU A 342 -2.38 -19.09 2.21
C LEU A 342 -3.05 -18.03 3.09
N MET A 343 -2.30 -16.99 3.48
CA MET A 343 -2.87 -15.78 4.08
C MET A 343 -3.39 -14.87 2.96
N VAL A 344 -4.66 -14.51 3.04
CA VAL A 344 -5.40 -13.81 1.99
C VAL A 344 -5.55 -12.34 2.40
N PRO A 345 -5.01 -11.36 1.66
CA PRO A 345 -5.03 -9.95 2.08
C PRO A 345 -6.36 -9.25 1.77
N LYS A 346 -6.78 -8.33 2.67
CA LYS A 346 -7.97 -7.46 2.47
C LYS A 346 -7.67 -6.23 1.58
N LEU A 347 -6.45 -6.08 1.05
CA LEU A 347 -6.09 -4.99 0.16
C LEU A 347 -5.42 -5.51 -1.11
N THR A 348 -5.95 -5.10 -2.26
CA THR A 348 -5.35 -5.31 -3.57
C THR A 348 -3.96 -4.65 -3.61
N GLY A 349 -2.97 -5.35 -4.14
CA GLY A 349 -1.55 -4.94 -4.13
C GLY A 349 -0.72 -5.52 -2.99
N GLN A 350 -1.34 -6.09 -1.94
CA GLN A 350 -0.57 -6.67 -0.82
C GLN A 350 0.14 -7.97 -1.17
N ALA A 351 1.28 -8.16 -0.51
CA ALA A 351 2.04 -9.40 -0.52
C ALA A 351 1.19 -10.57 -0.01
N VAL A 352 1.22 -11.69 -0.71
CA VAL A 352 0.74 -12.97 -0.17
C VAL A 352 1.89 -13.73 0.49
N GLU A 353 1.54 -14.42 1.57
CA GLU A 353 2.43 -15.30 2.32
C GLU A 353 1.69 -16.55 2.78
N GLY A 354 2.44 -17.62 3.08
CA GLY A 354 1.85 -18.91 3.36
C GLY A 354 2.86 -20.03 3.58
N GLU A 355 2.32 -21.21 3.84
CA GLU A 355 3.05 -22.43 4.12
C GLU A 355 2.51 -23.59 3.29
N ILE A 356 3.42 -24.42 2.78
CA ILE A 356 3.12 -25.67 2.10
C ILE A 356 3.67 -26.78 2.98
N THR A 357 2.79 -27.58 3.59
CA THR A 357 3.15 -28.76 4.38
C THR A 357 3.05 -30.01 3.50
N TYR A 358 4.09 -30.85 3.51
CA TYR A 358 4.14 -32.08 2.72
C TYR A 358 3.66 -33.29 3.53
N ASP A 359 3.31 -34.38 2.85
CA ASP A 359 3.01 -35.68 3.46
C ASP A 359 4.24 -36.39 4.09
N THR A 360 5.40 -35.75 4.07
CA THR A 360 6.69 -36.23 4.59
C THR A 360 7.17 -35.48 5.85
N ASP A 361 6.26 -34.84 6.58
CA ASP A 361 6.51 -33.99 7.77
C ASP A 361 7.45 -32.78 7.53
N LEU A 362 7.78 -32.49 6.28
CA LEU A 362 8.48 -31.28 5.85
C LEU A 362 7.48 -30.14 5.63
N SER A 363 7.93 -28.88 5.69
CA SER A 363 7.19 -27.75 5.11
C SER A 363 8.11 -26.73 4.43
N GLU A 364 7.51 -25.93 3.54
CA GLU A 364 8.14 -24.75 2.93
C GLU A 364 7.24 -23.52 3.11
N SER A 365 7.79 -22.46 3.71
CA SER A 365 7.13 -21.16 3.73
C SER A 365 7.47 -20.31 2.50
N PHE A 366 6.53 -19.45 2.10
CA PHE A 366 6.77 -18.39 1.14
C PHE A 366 6.26 -17.07 1.69
N PHE A 367 7.02 -16.01 1.43
CA PHE A 367 6.79 -14.66 1.96
C PHE A 367 7.05 -13.64 0.86
N ASN A 368 6.39 -12.47 0.95
CA ASN A 368 6.60 -11.34 0.06
C ASN A 368 6.40 -11.65 -1.45
N LEU A 369 5.44 -12.51 -1.79
CA LEU A 369 4.98 -12.69 -3.17
C LEU A 369 4.03 -11.54 -3.52
N GLN A 370 4.48 -10.60 -4.34
CA GLN A 370 3.72 -9.42 -4.72
C GLN A 370 2.87 -9.73 -5.97
N PRO A 371 1.63 -9.22 -6.08
CA PRO A 371 0.87 -9.32 -7.32
C PRO A 371 1.56 -8.54 -8.43
N VAL A 372 1.63 -9.13 -9.62
CA VAL A 372 2.16 -8.47 -10.83
C VAL A 372 1.09 -7.55 -11.40
N PRO A 373 1.37 -6.24 -11.57
CA PRO A 373 0.37 -5.28 -12.05
C PRO A 373 -0.17 -5.65 -13.45
N LYS A 374 -1.47 -5.46 -13.65
CA LYS A 374 -2.17 -5.92 -14.86
C LYS A 374 -1.67 -5.26 -16.14
N GLN A 375 -1.25 -4.00 -16.06
CA GLN A 375 -0.61 -3.26 -17.15
C GLN A 375 0.78 -3.80 -17.56
N SER A 376 1.41 -4.66 -16.74
CA SER A 376 2.63 -5.40 -17.10
C SER A 376 2.33 -6.73 -17.81
N LEU A 377 1.07 -7.18 -17.84
CA LEU A 377 0.64 -8.45 -18.42
C LEU A 377 0.00 -8.26 -19.81
N LEU A 378 0.47 -9.02 -20.79
CA LEU A 378 -0.05 -9.02 -22.15
C LEU A 378 -1.48 -9.59 -22.20
N SER A 379 -2.39 -8.89 -22.87
CA SER A 379 -3.78 -9.31 -23.05
C SER A 379 -3.98 -10.53 -23.96
N SER A 380 -2.92 -10.98 -24.64
CA SER A 380 -2.84 -12.26 -25.35
C SER A 380 -1.42 -12.82 -25.29
N VAL A 381 -1.29 -14.16 -25.32
CA VAL A 381 -0.01 -14.88 -25.43
C VAL A 381 0.30 -15.35 -26.86
N THR A 382 -0.42 -14.87 -27.86
CA THR A 382 -0.14 -15.11 -29.29
C THR A 382 1.29 -14.71 -29.67
N GLY A 383 2.02 -15.60 -30.33
CA GLY A 383 3.41 -15.39 -30.76
C GLY A 383 4.26 -16.66 -30.74
N ASN A 384 5.57 -16.47 -30.94
CA ASN A 384 6.59 -17.52 -30.86
C ASN A 384 7.41 -17.35 -29.57
N TRP A 385 7.58 -18.45 -28.84
CA TRP A 385 8.18 -18.50 -27.51
C TRP A 385 9.20 -19.65 -27.49
N GLY A 386 10.42 -19.37 -27.95
CA GLY A 386 11.39 -20.41 -28.29
C GLY A 386 10.90 -21.24 -29.48
N GLU A 387 10.73 -22.56 -29.26
CA GLU A 387 10.16 -23.50 -30.25
C GLU A 387 8.64 -23.68 -30.14
N LEU A 388 7.97 -23.02 -29.18
CA LEU A 388 6.51 -23.06 -29.04
C LEU A 388 5.89 -21.91 -29.85
N SER A 389 4.85 -22.20 -30.65
CA SER A 389 4.08 -21.18 -31.38
C SER A 389 2.61 -21.23 -31.00
N ILE A 390 2.03 -20.06 -30.72
CA ILE A 390 0.62 -19.88 -30.31
C ILE A 390 -0.03 -18.91 -31.29
N ALA A 391 -1.00 -19.38 -32.06
CA ALA A 391 -1.66 -18.60 -33.11
C ALA A 391 -2.82 -17.71 -32.59
N ASP A 392 -3.34 -16.82 -33.43
CA ASP A 392 -4.43 -15.87 -33.11
C ASP A 392 -5.71 -16.55 -32.59
N ASN A 393 -5.98 -17.77 -33.06
CA ASN A 393 -7.10 -18.63 -32.64
C ASN A 393 -6.82 -19.43 -31.37
N GLY A 394 -5.66 -19.23 -30.73
CA GLY A 394 -5.21 -19.96 -29.55
C GLY A 394 -4.62 -21.35 -29.81
N SER A 395 -4.55 -21.86 -31.05
CA SER A 395 -3.98 -23.19 -31.30
C SER A 395 -2.47 -23.21 -31.11
N LEU A 396 -1.96 -24.19 -30.36
CA LEU A 396 -0.52 -24.37 -30.13
C LEU A 396 0.11 -25.33 -31.15
N SER A 397 1.39 -25.11 -31.45
CA SER A 397 2.22 -26.00 -32.27
C SER A 397 3.72 -25.86 -31.91
N GLY A 398 4.56 -26.76 -32.43
CA GLY A 398 6.00 -26.75 -32.19
C GLY A 398 6.41 -27.67 -31.03
N LYS A 399 7.37 -27.25 -30.19
CA LYS A 399 7.85 -28.03 -29.04
C LYS A 399 7.71 -27.30 -27.71
N LEU A 400 7.62 -28.09 -26.64
CA LEU A 400 7.73 -27.64 -25.25
C LEU A 400 8.73 -28.57 -24.53
N LEU A 401 9.85 -28.01 -24.07
CA LEU A 401 11.05 -28.81 -23.75
C LEU A 401 11.43 -29.68 -24.97
N ASP A 402 11.79 -30.95 -24.76
CA ASP A 402 12.10 -31.90 -25.84
C ASP A 402 10.84 -32.51 -26.49
N CYS A 403 9.63 -32.22 -25.97
CA CYS A 403 8.38 -32.83 -26.40
C CYS A 403 7.73 -32.10 -27.59
N THR A 404 7.20 -32.86 -28.55
CA THR A 404 6.41 -32.29 -29.66
C THR A 404 4.97 -32.06 -29.23
N VAL A 405 4.41 -30.88 -29.52
CA VAL A 405 2.98 -30.57 -29.31
C VAL A 405 2.18 -31.18 -30.48
N VAL A 406 1.33 -32.16 -30.18
CA VAL A 406 0.45 -32.81 -31.19
C VAL A 406 -0.81 -31.99 -31.44
N SER A 407 -1.35 -31.43 -30.36
CA SER A 407 -2.51 -30.54 -30.36
C SER A 407 -2.48 -29.69 -29.09
N GLY A 408 -3.19 -28.56 -29.11
CA GLY A 408 -3.40 -27.76 -27.92
C GLY A 408 -4.16 -26.48 -28.21
N THR A 409 -4.78 -25.92 -27.16
CA THR A 409 -5.51 -24.66 -27.19
C THR A 409 -5.18 -23.79 -25.97
N VAL A 410 -4.99 -22.49 -26.20
CA VAL A 410 -5.10 -21.43 -25.20
C VAL A 410 -6.50 -20.81 -25.32
N SER A 411 -7.21 -20.65 -24.21
CA SER A 411 -8.58 -20.12 -24.19
C SER A 411 -8.94 -19.50 -22.83
N GLY A 412 -10.17 -19.00 -22.66
CA GLY A 412 -10.67 -18.60 -21.33
C GLY A 412 -9.89 -17.47 -20.66
N TYR A 413 -9.46 -16.45 -21.42
CA TYR A 413 -8.74 -15.30 -20.85
C TYR A 413 -9.57 -14.56 -19.80
N GLU A 414 -9.00 -14.44 -18.60
CA GLU A 414 -9.54 -13.64 -17.50
C GLU A 414 -8.35 -12.91 -16.85
N ASN A 415 -8.40 -11.58 -16.73
CA ASN A 415 -7.29 -10.75 -16.26
C ASN A 415 -5.91 -11.08 -16.87
N SER A 416 -5.84 -11.23 -18.19
CA SER A 416 -4.61 -11.61 -18.93
C SER A 416 -4.04 -13.01 -18.59
N ILE A 417 -4.79 -13.85 -17.85
CA ILE A 417 -4.43 -15.25 -17.56
C ILE A 417 -5.40 -16.18 -18.29
N ALA A 418 -4.86 -16.98 -19.21
CA ALA A 418 -5.61 -17.94 -19.99
C ALA A 418 -5.50 -19.36 -19.44
N ASP A 419 -6.48 -20.19 -19.76
CA ASP A 419 -6.41 -21.63 -19.59
C ASP A 419 -5.69 -22.23 -20.80
N ILE A 420 -4.79 -23.18 -20.54
CA ILE A 420 -4.00 -23.88 -21.55
C ILE A 420 -4.19 -25.39 -21.40
N ALA A 421 -4.47 -26.06 -22.51
CA ALA A 421 -4.53 -27.52 -22.59
C ALA A 421 -3.79 -28.00 -23.84
N LEU A 422 -3.00 -29.07 -23.73
CA LEU A 422 -2.20 -29.60 -24.84
C LEU A 422 -1.85 -31.08 -24.69
N GLU A 423 -1.45 -31.71 -25.79
CA GLU A 423 -0.99 -33.10 -25.87
C GLU A 423 0.47 -33.15 -26.30
N LEU A 424 1.32 -33.79 -25.51
CA LEU A 424 2.76 -33.94 -25.76
C LEU A 424 3.12 -35.34 -26.25
N THR A 425 4.07 -35.44 -27.18
CA THR A 425 4.59 -36.73 -27.67
C THR A 425 6.10 -36.72 -27.97
N SER A 426 6.63 -37.90 -28.32
CA SER A 426 8.03 -38.15 -28.68
C SER A 426 9.07 -37.85 -27.58
N CYS A 427 8.66 -37.90 -26.31
CA CYS A 427 9.51 -37.65 -25.15
C CYS A 427 9.02 -38.49 -23.94
N ASP A 428 9.84 -38.58 -22.88
CA ASP A 428 9.47 -39.28 -21.64
C ASP A 428 8.37 -38.56 -20.82
N GLY A 429 8.09 -37.28 -21.14
CA GLY A 429 7.02 -36.46 -20.56
C GLY A 429 5.77 -36.35 -21.46
N ALA A 430 5.47 -37.39 -22.24
CA ALA A 430 4.32 -37.42 -23.14
C ALA A 430 2.97 -37.55 -22.40
N GLY A 431 1.89 -37.12 -23.06
CA GLY A 431 0.51 -37.22 -22.56
C GLY A 431 -0.23 -35.88 -22.53
N SER A 432 -1.43 -35.91 -21.96
CA SER A 432 -2.34 -34.75 -21.88
C SER A 432 -2.04 -33.85 -20.68
N TYR A 433 -1.91 -32.55 -20.91
CA TYR A 433 -1.67 -31.54 -19.88
C TYR A 433 -2.77 -30.48 -19.84
N SER A 434 -3.04 -29.92 -18.66
CA SER A 434 -3.85 -28.70 -18.50
C SER A 434 -3.34 -27.78 -17.39
N GLY A 435 -3.65 -26.49 -17.49
CA GLY A 435 -3.28 -25.50 -16.48
C GLY A 435 -3.47 -24.06 -16.97
N VAL A 436 -2.57 -23.17 -16.58
CA VAL A 436 -2.68 -21.72 -16.82
C VAL A 436 -1.45 -21.15 -17.53
N VAL A 437 -1.66 -20.05 -18.25
CA VAL A 437 -0.61 -19.30 -18.94
C VAL A 437 -0.88 -17.80 -18.91
N THR A 438 0.18 -17.00 -18.77
CA THR A 438 0.18 -15.55 -19.00
C THR A 438 1.50 -15.15 -19.65
N ALA A 439 1.60 -13.90 -20.13
CA ALA A 439 2.87 -13.35 -20.59
C ALA A 439 3.06 -11.93 -20.07
N GLN A 440 4.30 -11.55 -19.78
CA GLN A 440 4.66 -10.29 -19.12
C GLN A 440 5.73 -9.54 -19.94
N ASP A 441 5.69 -8.22 -19.92
CA ASP A 441 6.86 -7.37 -20.24
C ASP A 441 7.75 -7.23 -19.00
N LEU A 442 9.04 -7.52 -19.15
CA LEU A 442 10.02 -7.49 -18.06
C LEU A 442 10.88 -6.22 -18.12
N GLU A 443 11.53 -5.99 -19.27
CA GLU A 443 12.37 -4.84 -19.56
C GLU A 443 12.38 -4.61 -21.08
N LYS A 444 12.13 -3.38 -21.55
CA LYS A 444 12.25 -2.91 -22.95
C LYS A 444 12.31 -4.02 -24.02
N ASP A 445 11.14 -4.36 -24.56
CA ASP A 445 10.96 -5.30 -25.66
C ASP A 445 11.27 -6.78 -25.30
N ARG A 446 11.61 -7.10 -24.04
CA ARG A 446 11.72 -8.48 -23.55
C ARG A 446 10.42 -8.98 -22.94
N LEU A 447 9.72 -9.79 -23.73
CA LEU A 447 8.50 -10.48 -23.33
C LEU A 447 8.81 -11.91 -22.86
N MET A 448 8.19 -12.35 -21.76
CA MET A 448 8.30 -13.70 -21.22
C MET A 448 6.94 -14.35 -21.00
N LEU A 449 6.76 -15.57 -21.52
CA LEU A 449 5.58 -16.41 -21.32
C LEU A 449 5.76 -17.28 -20.07
N PHE A 450 4.92 -17.07 -19.05
CA PHE A 450 4.89 -17.93 -17.86
C PHE A 450 3.79 -18.98 -18.01
N VAL A 451 4.21 -20.25 -18.04
CA VAL A 451 3.32 -21.42 -18.16
C VAL A 451 3.31 -22.18 -16.83
N HIS A 452 2.16 -22.78 -16.47
CA HIS A 452 2.08 -23.85 -15.47
C HIS A 452 1.09 -24.92 -15.94
N LEU A 453 1.59 -26.12 -16.23
CA LEU A 453 0.84 -27.26 -16.79
C LEU A 453 0.99 -28.51 -15.90
N ASN A 454 -0.12 -29.13 -15.55
CA ASN A 454 -0.18 -30.41 -14.84
C ASN A 454 -0.52 -31.54 -15.82
N ASN A 455 0.11 -32.71 -15.69
CA ASN A 455 -0.33 -33.89 -16.42
C ASN A 455 -1.70 -34.35 -15.88
N ASN A 456 -2.67 -34.55 -16.78
CA ASN A 456 -4.06 -34.87 -16.43
C ASN A 456 -4.26 -36.35 -16.03
N THR A 457 -3.28 -37.21 -16.30
CA THR A 457 -3.37 -38.66 -16.13
C THR A 457 -2.47 -39.21 -15.02
N ASP A 458 -1.26 -38.67 -14.85
CA ASP A 458 -0.32 -39.09 -13.80
C ASP A 458 0.62 -37.94 -13.41
N VAL A 459 0.52 -37.50 -12.15
CA VAL A 459 1.33 -36.40 -11.58
C VAL A 459 2.82 -36.73 -11.54
N SER A 460 3.20 -38.01 -11.54
CA SER A 460 4.60 -38.44 -11.58
C SER A 460 5.25 -38.28 -12.96
N VAL A 461 4.45 -38.21 -14.03
CA VAL A 461 4.90 -37.78 -15.38
C VAL A 461 5.15 -36.26 -15.42
N GLY A 462 4.63 -35.52 -14.43
CA GLY A 462 5.21 -34.27 -13.95
C GLY A 462 4.40 -33.00 -14.19
N ILE A 463 4.99 -31.88 -13.75
CA ILE A 463 4.44 -30.53 -13.87
C ILE A 463 5.43 -29.65 -14.64
N ILE A 464 4.97 -29.04 -15.73
CA ILE A 464 5.75 -28.14 -16.58
C ILE A 464 5.39 -26.70 -16.20
N SER A 465 6.23 -26.10 -15.36
CA SER A 465 6.20 -24.66 -15.05
C SER A 465 7.52 -23.99 -15.46
N GLY A 466 7.45 -22.77 -15.98
CA GLY A 466 8.64 -21.99 -16.37
C GLY A 466 8.32 -20.76 -17.21
N GLY A 467 9.34 -19.93 -17.44
CA GLY A 467 9.31 -18.82 -18.38
C GLY A 467 9.92 -19.21 -19.73
N LEU A 468 9.32 -18.77 -20.84
CA LEU A 468 9.91 -18.81 -22.18
C LEU A 468 10.08 -17.38 -22.71
N ASP A 469 11.30 -16.97 -23.07
CA ASP A 469 11.53 -15.71 -23.79
C ASP A 469 10.90 -15.76 -25.19
N ARG A 470 10.39 -14.63 -25.67
CA ARG A 470 9.87 -14.48 -27.04
C ARG A 470 11.01 -14.60 -28.07
N THR A 471 10.78 -15.36 -29.14
CA THR A 471 11.68 -15.39 -30.31
C THR A 471 11.33 -14.28 -31.30
N ASN A 472 12.36 -13.52 -31.70
CA ASN A 472 12.32 -12.49 -32.75
C ASN A 472 12.74 -13.07 -34.11
#